data_AF-A0A0C3FMZ5-F1
#
_entry.id   AF-A0A0C3FMZ5-F1
#
_cell.length_a   1.000
_cell.length_b   1.000
_cell.length_c   1.000
_cell.angle_alpha   90.00
_cell.angle_beta   90.00
_cell.angle_gamma   90.00
#
_symmetry.space_group_name_H-M   'P 1'
#
loop_
_entity.id
_entity.type
_entity.pdbx_description
1 polymer ?
#
loop_
_entity_poly.entity_id
_entity_poly.type
_entity_poly.pdbx_seq_one_letter_code
_entity_poly.pdbx_strand_id
1 'polypeptide(L)'
;MHLLTIVEPFVGLSPSRRTLTRQPNEILDSIVFHIDSKRDLLALALSCHRLHDIVCPRHYNYRVIRCKVSSVSVWNHLLVHRSLARNVRRLHILDERSTESELIPVGILISDTDLESTDDELGMHAKQERFLVSALNRMTTLKSLSWSCNHSPISIDNVWPTLLKCRSLQEVEINDNLIFGAYHQDADSSATKTYSPSKLRDLTTVALRSTKHVYGATKTPNLSRVSNMLDNCPNLESLNIGYDHRRGPGYLHPKADDLFMYSRWPQLRSLSLTNICCSSTHGLDAAAAFLCAHLNIEVLHLEIGECGSGGRPQLVLPNNSLPRLRELRANNSITTSIMICPTTQTGPRPLETLKGIRLTGGAWDQPLLNSLKVGGHTVKRVEMVGWSDIEDIKKLAECVPKVAWLDLGKKLGVGPGGFSKVIPPTANTFKAMNNSINTNVVDWANALSALPDLTTFHGVKFFYEVSPLALAALASSSTQSHSPASSGHLPASELSRVRKNENIASVLASKCTKLRRVDCWDDTAGKAVVFVREGGEVRLEVRRVKT
;
A
#
# COMPACT_ATOMS: atom_id res chain seq x y z
N MET A 1 47.05 41.64 19.17
CA MET A 1 46.67 40.81 18.00
C MET A 1 45.32 40.10 18.15
N HIS A 2 44.93 39.54 19.31
CA HIS A 2 43.59 38.91 19.49
C HIS A 2 42.38 39.86 19.61
N LEU A 3 42.60 41.16 19.86
CA LEU A 3 41.51 42.15 19.94
C LEU A 3 41.12 42.77 18.59
N LEU A 4 42.01 42.73 17.58
CA LEU A 4 41.72 43.31 16.25
C LEU A 4 40.76 42.43 15.44
N THR A 5 40.77 41.11 15.65
CA THR A 5 39.79 40.17 15.05
C THR A 5 38.37 40.31 15.59
N ILE A 6 38.18 41.03 16.71
CA ILE A 6 36.85 41.29 17.29
C ILE A 6 36.23 42.57 16.70
N VAL A 7 37.05 43.55 16.28
CA VAL A 7 36.58 44.89 15.87
C VAL A 7 36.49 45.06 14.34
N GLU A 8 37.25 44.29 13.56
CA GLU A 8 37.26 44.40 12.10
C GLU A 8 35.93 44.12 11.33
N PRO A 9 34.95 43.32 11.81
CA PRO A 9 33.74 43.11 11.01
C PRO A 9 32.79 44.31 10.98
N PHE A 10 33.07 45.39 11.73
CA PHE A 10 32.17 46.55 11.86
C PHE A 10 32.57 47.79 11.05
N VAL A 11 33.74 47.83 10.38
CA VAL A 11 34.25 49.06 9.71
C VAL A 11 34.46 48.90 8.20
N GLY A 12 34.15 47.74 7.61
CA GLY A 12 34.25 47.53 6.15
C GLY A 12 32.98 47.89 5.39
N LEU A 13 33.05 48.85 4.45
CA LEU A 13 31.98 49.35 3.56
C LEU A 13 31.44 48.34 2.52
N SER A 14 31.66 47.03 2.71
CA SER A 14 31.09 45.97 1.87
C SER A 14 30.08 45.21 2.74
N PRO A 15 28.83 44.99 2.30
CA PRO A 15 27.84 44.29 3.10
C PRO A 15 28.41 42.92 3.42
N SER A 16 28.82 42.74 4.67
CA SER A 16 29.36 41.51 5.20
C SER A 16 28.34 40.41 4.90
N ARG A 17 28.61 39.59 3.88
CA ARG A 17 27.73 38.50 3.48
C ARG A 17 27.62 37.59 4.70
N ARG A 18 26.51 37.70 5.43
CA ARG A 18 26.18 36.86 6.58
C ARG A 18 26.00 35.45 6.04
N THR A 19 27.07 34.68 5.98
CA THR A 19 26.99 33.29 5.56
C THR A 19 26.34 32.47 6.67
N LEU A 20 25.45 31.55 6.32
CA LEU A 20 24.81 30.63 7.26
C LEU A 20 25.84 29.94 8.17
N THR A 21 26.98 29.55 7.59
CA THR A 21 28.09 28.88 8.28
C THR A 21 28.83 29.74 9.29
N ARG A 22 28.50 31.02 9.48
CA ARG A 22 29.04 31.87 10.56
C ARG A 22 28.14 31.93 11.80
N GLN A 23 26.92 31.41 11.71
CA GLN A 23 26.01 31.38 12.86
C GLN A 23 26.57 30.47 13.98
N PRO A 24 26.24 30.74 15.26
CA PRO A 24 26.54 29.82 16.36
C PRO A 24 25.96 28.42 16.13
N ASN A 25 26.56 27.39 16.74
CA ASN A 25 26.15 26.00 16.52
C ASN A 25 24.71 25.76 16.99
N GLU A 26 24.24 26.47 18.01
CA GLU A 26 22.88 26.40 18.55
C GLU A 26 21.85 26.86 17.51
N ILE A 27 22.18 27.92 16.77
CA ILE A 27 21.31 28.46 15.72
C ILE A 27 21.27 27.49 14.54
N LEU A 28 22.43 26.95 14.14
CA LEU A 28 22.50 25.94 13.09
C LEU A 28 21.73 24.67 13.49
N ASP A 29 21.89 24.19 14.73
CA ASP A 29 21.17 23.05 15.29
C ASP A 29 19.65 23.29 15.27
N SER A 30 19.21 24.49 15.64
CA SER A 30 17.80 24.89 15.58
C SER A 30 17.26 24.96 14.14
N ILE A 31 18.05 25.43 13.17
CA ILE A 31 17.64 25.44 11.75
C ILE A 31 17.51 24.00 11.24
N VAL A 32 18.52 23.17 11.51
CA VAL A 32 18.56 21.75 11.12
C VAL A 32 17.41 20.96 11.76
N PHE A 33 17.02 21.31 12.98
CA PHE A 33 15.89 20.69 13.68
C PHE A 33 14.59 20.73 12.86
N HIS A 34 14.35 21.83 12.13
CA HIS A 34 13.15 22.04 11.31
C HIS A 34 13.19 21.33 9.95
N ILE A 35 14.30 20.70 9.56
CA ILE A 35 14.41 19.93 8.33
C ILE A 35 13.97 18.49 8.60
N ASP A 36 12.78 18.11 8.16
CA ASP A 36 12.23 16.78 8.45
C ASP A 36 12.76 15.67 7.55
N SER A 37 13.07 15.99 6.30
CA SER A 37 13.54 15.03 5.30
C SER A 37 14.98 14.59 5.61
N LYS A 38 15.17 13.28 5.81
CA LYS A 38 16.50 12.69 6.00
C LYS A 38 17.41 12.92 4.78
N ARG A 39 16.85 12.95 3.57
CA ARG A 39 17.59 13.24 2.33
C ARG A 39 18.11 14.68 2.31
N ASP A 40 17.27 15.64 2.72
CA ASP A 40 17.64 17.05 2.70
C ASP A 40 18.66 17.37 3.80
N LEU A 41 18.55 16.69 4.96
CA LEU A 41 19.58 16.72 5.99
C LEU A 41 20.93 16.22 5.46
N LEU A 42 20.96 15.12 4.71
CA LEU A 42 22.19 14.64 4.10
C LEU A 42 22.74 15.64 3.08
N ALA A 43 21.89 16.18 2.22
CA ALA A 43 22.30 17.20 1.26
C ALA A 43 22.90 18.44 1.96
N LEU A 44 22.29 18.87 3.07
CA LEU A 44 22.81 19.97 3.88
C LEU A 44 24.13 19.60 4.56
N ALA A 45 24.25 18.40 5.12
CA ALA A 45 25.49 17.91 5.73
C ALA A 45 26.65 17.86 4.72
N LEU A 46 26.37 17.43 3.49
CA LEU A 46 27.36 17.33 2.42
C LEU A 46 27.80 18.70 1.85
N SER A 47 27.13 19.79 2.22
CA SER A 47 27.51 21.13 1.74
C SER A 47 28.82 21.64 2.36
N CYS A 48 29.13 21.29 3.61
CA CYS A 48 30.42 21.60 4.24
C CYS A 48 30.66 20.77 5.53
N HIS A 49 31.92 20.61 5.92
CA HIS A 49 32.32 19.87 7.14
C HIS A 49 31.63 20.38 8.41
N ARG A 50 31.53 21.70 8.60
CA ARG A 50 30.88 22.27 9.79
C ARG A 50 29.40 21.84 9.93
N LEU A 51 28.67 21.80 8.82
CA LEU A 51 27.27 21.35 8.84
C LEU A 51 27.18 19.84 9.00
N HIS A 52 28.10 19.08 8.40
CA HIS A 52 28.21 17.64 8.64
C HIS A 52 28.33 17.32 10.14
N ASP A 53 29.20 18.03 10.86
CA ASP A 53 29.48 17.78 12.28
C ASP A 53 28.30 18.12 13.20
N ILE A 54 27.42 19.02 12.77
CA ILE A 54 26.18 19.36 13.50
C ILE A 54 25.06 18.38 13.14
N VAL A 55 24.88 18.11 11.83
CA VAL A 55 23.76 17.33 11.29
C VAL A 55 23.90 15.85 11.60
N CYS A 56 25.05 15.24 11.31
CA CYS A 56 25.20 13.78 11.34
C CYS A 56 25.06 13.19 12.76
N PRO A 57 25.75 13.71 13.79
CA PRO A 57 25.70 13.12 15.13
C PRO A 57 24.36 13.33 15.84
N ARG A 58 23.65 14.44 15.56
CA ARG A 58 22.47 14.86 16.34
C ARG A 58 21.14 14.68 15.62
N HIS A 59 21.12 14.82 14.29
CA HIS A 59 19.87 14.89 13.51
C HIS A 59 19.73 13.74 12.53
N TYR A 60 20.72 13.50 11.67
CA TYR A 60 20.60 12.57 10.56
C TYR A 60 20.35 11.13 11.03
N ASN A 61 21.14 10.67 12.01
CA ASN A 61 21.04 9.32 12.56
C ASN A 61 19.78 9.12 13.40
N TYR A 62 19.30 10.17 14.07
CA TYR A 62 18.11 10.12 14.92
C TYR A 62 16.81 10.35 14.15
N ARG A 63 16.86 10.84 12.90
CA ARG A 63 15.66 11.24 12.15
C ARG A 63 14.69 10.08 11.93
N VAL A 64 15.25 8.89 11.73
CA VAL A 64 14.53 7.61 11.56
C VAL A 64 15.21 6.59 12.45
N ILE A 65 14.47 6.05 13.42
CA ILE A 65 14.92 4.94 14.26
C ILE A 65 14.11 3.70 13.88
N ARG A 66 14.81 2.60 13.61
CA ARG A 66 14.21 1.29 13.36
C ARG A 66 14.89 0.27 14.24
N CYS A 67 14.19 -0.28 15.22
CA CYS A 67 14.75 -1.25 16.15
C CYS A 67 13.64 -2.12 16.75
N LYS A 68 14.04 -3.15 17.48
CA LYS A 68 13.13 -4.06 18.18
C LYS A 68 12.70 -3.46 19.51
N VAL A 69 11.62 -3.97 20.10
CA VAL A 69 11.20 -3.53 21.43
C VAL A 69 12.20 -4.02 22.49
N SER A 70 12.83 -5.16 22.25
CA SER A 70 13.91 -5.71 23.07
C SER A 70 15.18 -4.85 23.13
N SER A 71 15.36 -3.85 22.25
CA SER A 71 16.52 -2.96 22.23
C SER A 71 16.50 -1.94 23.39
N VAL A 72 16.57 -2.41 24.64
CA VAL A 72 16.45 -1.60 25.87
C VAL A 72 17.50 -0.50 25.94
N SER A 73 18.72 -0.76 25.47
CA SER A 73 19.80 0.23 25.36
C SER A 73 19.39 1.46 24.55
N VAL A 74 18.67 1.26 23.43
CA VAL A 74 18.14 2.34 22.59
C VAL A 74 17.11 3.17 23.34
N TRP A 75 16.15 2.51 24.01
CA TRP A 75 15.11 3.21 24.75
C TRP A 75 15.67 3.99 25.94
N ASN A 76 16.60 3.39 26.69
CA ASN A 76 17.29 4.07 27.78
C ASN A 76 18.09 5.28 27.28
N HIS A 77 18.84 5.13 26.19
CA HIS A 77 19.58 6.23 25.58
C HIS A 77 18.66 7.41 25.21
N LEU A 78 17.52 7.13 24.57
CA LEU A 78 16.56 8.17 24.17
C LEU A 78 15.84 8.78 25.38
N LEU A 79 15.65 8.01 26.45
CA LEU A 79 15.11 8.50 27.71
C LEU A 79 16.07 9.49 28.40
N VAL A 80 17.36 9.15 28.45
CA VAL A 80 18.42 9.98 29.06
C VAL A 80 18.70 11.22 28.21
N HIS A 81 18.85 11.06 26.90
CA HIS A 81 19.20 12.13 25.97
C HIS A 81 17.98 12.78 25.32
N ARG A 82 17.19 13.50 26.12
CA ARG A 82 15.94 14.16 25.69
C ARG A 82 16.07 15.01 24.42
N SER A 83 17.17 15.74 24.25
CA SER A 83 17.40 16.59 23.06
C SER A 83 17.52 15.77 21.79
N LEU A 84 18.16 14.59 21.85
CA LEU A 84 18.29 13.66 20.72
C LEU A 84 16.98 12.93 20.43
N ALA A 85 16.25 12.52 21.47
CA ALA A 85 14.93 11.89 21.30
C ALA A 85 13.93 12.82 20.61
N ARG A 86 14.00 14.14 20.86
CA ARG A 86 13.22 15.13 20.13
C ARG A 86 13.57 15.17 18.63
N ASN A 87 14.73 14.69 18.19
CA ASN A 87 15.09 14.69 16.77
C ASN A 87 14.46 13.53 15.98
N VAL A 88 13.83 12.57 16.66
CA VAL A 88 13.11 11.47 16.03
C VAL A 88 11.86 12.00 15.32
N ARG A 89 11.73 11.66 14.03
CA ARG A 89 10.52 11.95 13.22
C ARG A 89 9.78 10.68 12.83
N ARG A 90 10.50 9.59 12.62
CA ARG A 90 9.91 8.28 12.29
C ARG A 90 10.45 7.21 13.22
N LEU A 91 9.56 6.46 13.84
CA LEU A 91 9.90 5.33 14.68
C LEU A 91 9.28 4.06 14.08
N HIS A 92 10.11 3.06 13.83
CA HIS A 92 9.71 1.77 13.31
C HIS A 92 10.06 0.70 14.32
N ILE A 93 9.05 0.14 14.97
CA ILE A 93 9.18 -0.97 15.91
C ILE A 93 9.09 -2.27 15.12
N LEU A 94 10.21 -2.98 15.05
CA LEU A 94 10.31 -4.25 14.36
C LEU A 94 9.74 -5.41 15.17
N ASP A 95 9.34 -6.45 14.46
CA ASP A 95 9.10 -7.75 15.06
C ASP A 95 10.41 -8.34 15.59
N GLU A 96 10.36 -9.04 16.73
CA GLU A 96 11.53 -9.70 17.32
C GLU A 96 12.16 -10.74 16.38
N ARG A 97 11.35 -11.39 15.54
CA ARG A 97 11.79 -12.38 14.54
C ARG A 97 12.06 -11.75 13.17
N SER A 98 11.93 -10.44 13.04
CA SER A 98 12.26 -9.76 11.78
C SER A 98 13.75 -9.89 11.48
N THR A 99 14.06 -10.17 10.21
CA THR A 99 15.43 -10.17 9.66
C THR A 99 15.81 -8.80 9.08
N GLU A 100 14.91 -7.81 9.15
CA GLU A 100 15.22 -6.46 8.70
C GLU A 100 16.32 -5.83 9.56
N SER A 101 17.25 -5.13 8.90
CA SER A 101 18.37 -4.49 9.60
C SER A 101 17.91 -3.33 10.49
N GLU A 102 18.38 -3.29 11.73
CA GLU A 102 18.11 -2.16 12.61
C GLU A 102 18.82 -0.88 12.09
N LEU A 103 18.17 0.26 12.24
CA LEU A 103 18.70 1.59 11.93
C LEU A 103 18.79 2.37 13.24
N ILE A 104 19.88 2.12 13.96
CA ILE A 104 20.19 2.74 15.26
C ILE A 104 21.45 3.59 15.09
N PRO A 105 21.51 4.81 15.69
CA PRO A 105 22.74 5.57 15.78
C PRO A 105 23.88 4.74 16.41
N VAL A 106 25.02 4.64 15.72
CA VAL A 106 26.16 3.77 16.10
C VAL A 106 26.63 4.00 17.54
N GLY A 107 26.59 5.25 18.02
CA GLY A 107 27.03 5.58 19.38
C GLY A 107 26.19 4.96 20.51
N ILE A 108 24.98 4.47 20.23
CA ILE A 108 24.10 3.85 21.23
C ILE A 108 24.57 2.43 21.59
N LEU A 109 25.13 1.69 20.61
CA LEU A 109 25.56 0.31 20.83
C LEU A 109 26.80 0.18 21.72
N ILE A 110 27.55 1.28 21.87
CA ILE A 110 28.82 1.32 22.59
C ILE A 110 28.61 1.71 24.06
N SER A 111 27.46 2.30 24.42
CA SER A 111 27.21 2.68 25.81
C SER A 111 26.89 1.45 26.65
N ASP A 112 27.93 0.96 27.35
CA ASP A 112 27.90 -0.08 28.37
C ASP A 112 26.69 0.09 29.28
N THR A 113 25.69 -0.74 29.06
CA THR A 113 24.67 -0.92 30.07
C THR A 113 24.37 -2.41 30.16
N ASP A 114 24.80 -2.97 31.29
CA ASP A 114 24.41 -4.24 31.90
C ASP A 114 22.87 -4.31 32.19
N LEU A 115 22.07 -3.57 31.42
CA LEU A 115 20.62 -3.47 31.55
C LEU A 115 19.90 -4.69 30.95
N GLU A 116 20.61 -5.49 30.15
CA GLU A 116 20.08 -6.69 29.50
C GLU A 116 20.30 -7.97 30.34
N SER A 117 21.08 -7.92 31.44
CA SER A 117 21.47 -9.12 32.22
C SER A 117 20.54 -9.50 33.37
N THR A 118 19.38 -8.85 33.54
CA THR A 118 18.45 -9.22 34.62
C THR A 118 17.70 -10.52 34.28
N ASP A 119 18.06 -11.59 34.98
CA ASP A 119 17.60 -13.00 34.92
C ASP A 119 16.11 -13.23 35.24
N ASP A 120 15.27 -12.19 35.16
CA ASP A 120 13.82 -12.27 35.37
C ASP A 120 13.11 -12.06 34.03
N GLU A 121 13.02 -13.13 33.24
CA GLU A 121 12.35 -13.15 31.94
C GLU A 121 10.88 -12.71 32.02
N LEU A 122 10.21 -12.98 33.15
CA LEU A 122 8.80 -12.61 33.37
C LEU A 122 8.63 -11.10 33.54
N GLY A 123 9.59 -10.43 34.19
CA GLY A 123 9.62 -8.97 34.32
C GLY A 123 10.15 -8.23 33.10
N MET A 124 10.85 -8.92 32.19
CA MET A 124 11.57 -8.30 31.08
C MET A 124 10.66 -7.51 30.13
N HIS A 125 9.48 -8.04 29.80
CA HIS A 125 8.55 -7.37 28.88
C HIS A 125 7.94 -6.10 29.47
N ALA A 126 7.57 -6.13 30.75
CA ALA A 126 7.10 -4.94 31.47
C ALA A 126 8.20 -3.88 31.55
N LYS A 127 9.47 -4.30 31.74
CA LYS A 127 10.64 -3.41 31.70
C LYS A 127 10.78 -2.78 30.32
N GLN A 128 10.82 -3.58 29.25
CA GLN A 128 10.94 -3.11 27.86
C GLN A 128 9.83 -2.10 27.51
N GLU A 129 8.58 -2.41 27.84
CA GLU A 129 7.43 -1.52 27.63
C GLU A 129 7.61 -0.19 28.37
N ARG A 130 7.97 -0.25 29.66
CA ARG A 130 8.17 0.95 30.48
C ARG A 130 9.25 1.87 29.90
N PHE A 131 10.37 1.31 29.44
CA PHE A 131 11.45 2.07 28.81
C PHE A 131 11.00 2.68 27.49
N LEU A 132 10.33 1.90 26.63
CA LEU A 132 9.79 2.38 25.36
C LEU A 132 8.79 3.53 25.57
N VAL A 133 7.80 3.35 26.45
CA VAL A 133 6.81 4.38 26.79
C VAL A 133 7.48 5.64 27.33
N SER A 134 8.47 5.48 28.20
CA SER A 134 9.22 6.61 28.76
C SER A 134 10.02 7.36 27.69
N ALA A 135 10.66 6.65 26.77
CA ALA A 135 11.38 7.23 25.63
C ALA A 135 10.43 7.94 24.66
N LEU A 136 9.29 7.33 24.32
CA LEU A 136 8.26 7.92 23.46
C LEU A 136 7.74 9.25 23.99
N ASN A 137 7.56 9.39 25.32
CA ASN A 137 7.20 10.66 25.94
C ASN A 137 8.25 11.78 25.71
N ARG A 138 9.48 11.45 25.30
CA ARG A 138 10.52 12.42 24.93
C ARG A 138 10.54 12.76 23.43
N MET A 139 9.89 11.96 22.58
CA MET A 139 9.83 12.14 21.12
C MET A 139 8.72 13.13 20.72
N THR A 140 8.77 14.35 21.24
CA THR A 140 7.65 15.32 21.13
C THR A 140 7.35 15.81 19.71
N THR A 141 8.23 15.49 18.75
CA THR A 141 8.06 15.84 17.32
C THR A 141 8.00 14.61 16.42
N LEU A 142 7.63 13.45 16.98
CA LEU A 142 7.37 12.24 16.21
C LEU A 142 6.25 12.50 15.20
N LYS A 143 6.48 12.18 13.93
CA LYS A 143 5.53 12.36 12.83
C LYS A 143 4.92 11.06 12.34
N SER A 144 5.69 9.97 12.35
CA SER A 144 5.25 8.68 11.86
C SER A 144 5.67 7.57 12.82
N LEU A 145 4.75 6.66 13.12
CA LEU A 145 5.01 5.43 13.87
C LEU A 145 4.60 4.23 13.03
N SER A 146 5.50 3.27 12.88
CA SER A 146 5.19 1.93 12.39
C SER A 146 5.41 0.92 13.51
N TRP A 147 4.37 0.17 13.87
CA TRP A 147 4.39 -0.88 14.88
C TRP A 147 4.23 -2.24 14.20
N SER A 148 5.23 -3.10 14.28
CA SER A 148 5.19 -4.44 13.67
C SER A 148 5.53 -5.54 14.66
N CYS A 149 5.23 -5.34 15.95
CA CYS A 149 5.65 -6.24 17.03
C CYS A 149 4.70 -7.44 17.20
N ASN A 150 4.75 -8.40 16.28
CA ASN A 150 3.80 -9.52 16.22
C ASN A 150 4.11 -10.68 17.15
N HIS A 151 5.30 -10.74 17.74
CA HIS A 151 5.71 -11.82 18.65
C HIS A 151 6.10 -11.33 20.05
N SER A 152 5.83 -10.05 20.37
CA SER A 152 6.04 -9.52 21.71
C SER A 152 4.72 -9.55 22.49
N PRO A 153 4.75 -9.85 23.80
CA PRO A 153 3.58 -9.71 24.66
C PRO A 153 3.23 -8.24 24.95
N ILE A 154 4.05 -7.29 24.52
CA ILE A 154 3.80 -5.86 24.69
C ILE A 154 2.69 -5.45 23.73
N SER A 155 1.55 -5.06 24.29
CA SER A 155 0.41 -4.58 23.50
C SER A 155 0.58 -3.11 23.14
N ILE A 156 0.14 -2.75 21.93
CA ILE A 156 0.01 -1.34 21.53
C ILE A 156 -0.93 -0.55 22.46
N ASP A 157 -1.84 -1.21 23.18
CA ASP A 157 -2.77 -0.55 24.12
C ASP A 157 -2.04 0.24 25.21
N ASN A 158 -0.88 -0.23 25.67
CA ASN A 158 -0.09 0.45 26.69
C ASN A 158 0.72 1.63 26.11
N VAL A 159 0.98 1.59 24.81
CA VAL A 159 1.74 2.60 24.08
C VAL A 159 0.83 3.71 23.56
N TRP A 160 -0.39 3.37 23.14
CA TRP A 160 -1.34 4.28 22.51
C TRP A 160 -1.64 5.56 23.33
N PRO A 161 -1.88 5.50 24.66
CA PRO A 161 -2.09 6.69 25.47
C PRO A 161 -0.92 7.68 25.47
N THR A 162 0.30 7.17 25.26
CA THR A 162 1.50 8.02 25.12
C THR A 162 1.55 8.65 23.74
N LEU A 163 1.18 7.91 22.69
CA LEU A 163 1.08 8.47 21.33
C LEU A 163 0.06 9.59 21.24
N LEU A 164 -1.07 9.50 21.96
CA LEU A 164 -2.07 10.58 22.03
C LEU A 164 -1.51 11.93 22.52
N LYS A 165 -0.34 11.92 23.19
CA LYS A 165 0.36 13.14 23.65
C LYS A 165 1.29 13.72 22.56
N CYS A 166 1.62 12.95 21.54
CA CYS A 166 2.49 13.35 20.42
C CYS A 166 1.69 14.18 19.41
N ARG A 167 1.62 15.49 19.66
CA ARG A 167 0.79 16.41 18.84
C ARG A 167 1.16 16.45 17.36
N SER A 168 2.42 16.20 17.01
CA SER A 168 2.91 16.23 15.63
C SER A 168 2.71 14.92 14.86
N LEU A 169 2.10 13.91 15.48
CA LEU A 169 1.94 12.59 14.87
C LEU A 169 0.92 12.68 13.73
N GLN A 170 1.38 12.36 12.52
CA GLN A 170 0.62 12.46 11.27
C GLN A 170 0.23 11.08 10.73
N GLU A 171 1.09 10.08 10.94
CA GLU A 171 0.94 8.75 10.39
C GLU A 171 1.13 7.69 11.48
N VAL A 172 0.22 6.72 11.54
CA VAL A 172 0.40 5.52 12.34
C VAL A 172 0.08 4.28 11.51
N GLU A 173 1.01 3.35 11.49
CA GLU A 173 0.83 2.02 10.95
C GLU A 173 0.99 0.99 12.07
N ILE A 174 0.03 0.09 12.24
CA ILE A 174 0.07 -1.00 13.21
C ILE A 174 -0.20 -2.30 12.46
N ASN A 175 0.80 -3.18 12.47
CA ASN A 175 0.80 -4.51 11.91
C ASN A 175 0.84 -5.53 13.06
N ASP A 176 -0.32 -5.81 13.65
CA ASP A 176 -0.46 -6.62 14.87
C ASP A 176 -1.81 -7.37 14.85
N ASN A 177 -1.85 -8.60 15.34
CA ASN A 177 -3.10 -9.35 15.47
C ASN A 177 -3.86 -8.99 16.75
N LEU A 178 -3.17 -8.55 17.80
CA LEU A 178 -3.77 -8.23 19.10
C LEU A 178 -4.79 -7.09 19.02
N ILE A 179 -4.66 -6.17 18.05
CA ILE A 179 -5.61 -5.07 17.87
C ILE A 179 -7.02 -5.56 17.48
N PHE A 180 -7.14 -6.79 16.97
CA PHE A 180 -8.42 -7.42 16.62
C PHE A 180 -8.95 -8.35 17.71
N GLY A 181 -8.28 -8.45 18.86
CA GLY A 181 -8.69 -9.24 20.01
C GLY A 181 -9.82 -8.61 20.82
N ALA A 182 -10.39 -9.35 21.76
CA ALA A 182 -11.29 -8.75 22.76
C ALA A 182 -10.53 -7.67 23.55
N TYR A 183 -11.16 -6.52 23.77
CA TYR A 183 -10.63 -5.52 24.67
C TYR A 183 -10.80 -6.03 26.11
N HIS A 184 -9.73 -6.53 26.71
CA HIS A 184 -9.71 -6.86 28.13
C HIS A 184 -9.54 -5.56 28.90
N GLN A 185 -10.66 -4.92 29.21
CA GLN A 185 -10.65 -3.88 30.23
C GLN A 185 -10.53 -4.60 31.56
N ASP A 186 -9.33 -4.66 32.14
CA ASP A 186 -9.12 -5.28 33.44
C ASP A 186 -10.10 -4.67 34.44
N ALA A 187 -11.08 -5.47 34.84
CA ALA A 187 -12.24 -5.06 35.64
C ALA A 187 -11.84 -4.51 37.03
N ASP A 188 -10.60 -4.72 37.45
CA ASP A 188 -10.09 -4.33 38.75
C ASP A 188 -9.56 -2.88 38.82
N SER A 189 -9.47 -2.16 37.69
CA SER A 189 -9.06 -0.74 37.67
C SER A 189 -10.23 0.23 37.91
N SER A 190 -11.03 -0.03 38.95
CA SER A 190 -12.21 0.76 39.37
C SER A 190 -11.92 2.21 39.84
N ALA A 191 -10.67 2.66 39.78
CA ALA A 191 -10.28 4.04 40.06
C ALA A 191 -10.21 4.86 38.76
N THR A 192 -11.38 5.19 38.22
CA THR A 192 -11.60 6.02 37.02
C THR A 192 -11.07 7.45 37.20
N LYS A 193 -9.77 7.65 37.00
CA LYS A 193 -9.25 8.98 36.69
C LYS A 193 -9.83 9.39 35.33
N THR A 194 -10.79 10.31 35.35
CA THR A 194 -11.37 11.01 34.21
C THR A 194 -10.31 11.87 33.52
N TYR A 195 -9.35 11.24 32.85
CA TYR A 195 -8.47 11.94 31.93
C TYR A 195 -9.29 12.35 30.72
N SER A 196 -9.39 13.66 30.47
CA SER A 196 -9.91 14.17 29.19
C SER A 196 -9.08 13.55 28.06
N PRO A 197 -9.69 12.76 27.16
CA PRO A 197 -8.93 12.07 26.12
C PRO A 197 -8.23 13.11 25.23
N SER A 198 -6.90 13.03 25.17
CA SER A 198 -6.12 13.87 24.27
C SER A 198 -6.43 13.46 22.83
N LYS A 199 -6.79 14.43 21.98
CA LYS A 199 -7.10 14.18 20.57
C LYS A 199 -5.88 14.40 19.70
N LEU A 200 -5.64 13.47 18.77
CA LEU A 200 -4.60 13.57 17.75
C LEU A 200 -5.15 14.32 16.53
N ARG A 201 -5.09 15.65 16.58
CA ARG A 201 -5.62 16.52 15.52
C ARG A 201 -4.78 16.54 14.25
N ASP A 202 -3.48 16.26 14.35
CA ASP A 202 -2.58 16.27 13.19
C ASP A 202 -2.49 14.89 12.54
N LEU A 203 -3.12 13.86 13.13
CA LEU A 203 -3.10 12.50 12.60
C LEU A 203 -4.05 12.37 11.41
N THR A 204 -3.48 12.25 10.22
CA THR A 204 -4.22 12.19 8.95
C THR A 204 -4.28 10.77 8.40
N THR A 205 -3.30 9.91 8.72
CA THR A 205 -3.18 8.58 8.12
C THR A 205 -3.07 7.51 9.19
N VAL A 206 -3.97 6.53 9.15
CA VAL A 206 -3.94 5.36 10.02
C VAL A 206 -4.08 4.09 9.20
N ALA A 207 -3.15 3.14 9.40
CA ALA A 207 -3.20 1.80 8.84
C ALA A 207 -3.14 0.76 9.97
N LEU A 208 -4.12 -0.13 10.02
CA LEU A 208 -4.30 -1.16 11.03
C LEU A 208 -4.44 -2.49 10.31
N ARG A 209 -3.42 -3.31 10.35
CA ARG A 209 -3.37 -4.56 9.60
C ARG A 209 -3.10 -5.72 10.53
N SER A 210 -3.85 -6.79 10.36
CA SER A 210 -3.45 -8.07 10.94
C SER A 210 -2.28 -8.62 10.13
N THR A 211 -1.58 -9.60 10.68
CA THR A 211 -0.46 -10.24 10.00
C THR A 211 -0.74 -11.71 9.72
N LYS A 212 0.21 -12.38 9.06
CA LYS A 212 0.12 -13.83 8.78
C LYS A 212 0.58 -14.69 9.95
N HIS A 213 1.14 -14.11 11.01
CA HIS A 213 1.67 -14.83 12.17
C HIS A 213 0.55 -15.32 13.09
N VAL A 214 0.66 -16.51 13.71
CA VAL A 214 -0.43 -17.05 14.54
C VAL A 214 -0.55 -16.34 15.90
N TYR A 215 0.54 -15.77 16.39
CA TYR A 215 0.56 -15.08 17.67
C TYR A 215 -0.42 -13.90 17.69
N GLY A 216 -1.15 -13.77 18.80
CA GLY A 216 -2.17 -12.75 19.01
C GLY A 216 -3.45 -12.92 18.19
N ALA A 217 -3.53 -13.91 17.28
CA ALA A 217 -4.72 -14.14 16.48
C ALA A 217 -5.84 -14.77 17.33
N THR A 218 -7.06 -14.25 17.17
CA THR A 218 -8.26 -14.79 17.81
C THR A 218 -9.20 -15.43 16.78
N LYS A 219 -9.97 -16.44 17.21
CA LYS A 219 -11.02 -17.05 16.38
C LYS A 219 -12.21 -16.13 16.16
N THR A 220 -12.42 -15.20 17.09
CA THR A 220 -13.52 -14.23 17.10
C THR A 220 -12.96 -12.81 17.09
N PRO A 221 -12.35 -12.38 15.97
CA PRO A 221 -11.82 -11.02 15.88
C PRO A 221 -12.96 -9.99 15.95
N ASN A 222 -12.66 -8.84 16.52
CA ASN A 222 -13.58 -7.69 16.59
C ASN A 222 -12.83 -6.39 16.29
N LEU A 223 -13.58 -5.30 16.11
CA LEU A 223 -13.03 -3.97 15.86
C LEU A 223 -13.25 -3.00 17.02
N SER A 224 -13.71 -3.44 18.20
CA SER A 224 -14.04 -2.51 19.28
C SER A 224 -12.81 -1.75 19.77
N ARG A 225 -11.67 -2.43 19.91
CA ARG A 225 -10.39 -1.83 20.25
C ARG A 225 -9.92 -0.84 19.18
N VAL A 226 -10.03 -1.22 17.91
CA VAL A 226 -9.72 -0.35 16.77
C VAL A 226 -10.58 0.92 16.80
N SER A 227 -11.90 0.80 17.00
CA SER A 227 -12.80 1.94 17.11
C SER A 227 -12.40 2.89 18.25
N ASN A 228 -12.13 2.35 19.45
CA ASN A 228 -11.69 3.15 20.61
C ASN A 228 -10.39 3.94 20.33
N MET A 229 -9.46 3.34 19.58
CA MET A 229 -8.23 4.03 19.17
C MET A 229 -8.55 5.19 18.23
N LEU A 230 -9.41 4.96 17.23
CA LEU A 230 -9.75 5.92 16.18
C LEU A 230 -10.68 7.06 16.64
N ASP A 231 -11.43 6.90 17.73
CA ASP A 231 -12.29 7.95 18.31
C ASP A 231 -11.50 9.22 18.69
N ASN A 232 -10.19 9.07 18.92
CA ASN A 232 -9.29 10.17 19.27
C ASN A 232 -8.70 10.89 18.05
N CYS A 233 -9.09 10.52 16.83
CA CYS A 233 -8.47 10.94 15.57
C CYS A 233 -9.49 11.66 14.65
N PRO A 234 -9.93 12.89 14.98
CA PRO A 234 -11.05 13.54 14.30
C PRO A 234 -10.76 14.00 12.85
N ASN A 235 -9.50 14.21 12.51
CA ASN A 235 -9.07 14.78 11.22
C ASN A 235 -8.50 13.71 10.27
N LEU A 236 -8.94 12.47 10.42
CA LEU A 236 -8.44 11.36 9.61
C LEU A 236 -8.81 11.54 8.14
N GLU A 237 -7.80 11.49 7.28
CA GLU A 237 -7.94 11.60 5.82
C GLU A 237 -7.82 10.24 5.12
N SER A 238 -6.98 9.35 5.65
CA SER A 238 -6.76 8.01 5.11
C SER A 238 -6.84 6.95 6.21
N LEU A 239 -7.80 6.04 6.07
CA LEU A 239 -7.98 4.89 6.95
C LEU A 239 -7.80 3.59 6.17
N ASN A 240 -6.92 2.71 6.65
CA ASN A 240 -6.78 1.36 6.11
C ASN A 240 -6.89 0.34 7.23
N ILE A 241 -7.94 -0.47 7.23
CA ILE A 241 -8.10 -1.61 8.14
C ILE A 241 -8.09 -2.87 7.29
N GLY A 242 -7.12 -3.74 7.54
CA GLY A 242 -6.99 -5.00 6.82
C GLY A 242 -6.86 -6.18 7.75
N TYR A 243 -7.60 -7.25 7.46
CA TYR A 243 -7.49 -8.50 8.20
C TYR A 243 -7.04 -9.62 7.26
N ASP A 244 -5.93 -10.27 7.55
CA ASP A 244 -5.48 -11.43 6.80
C ASP A 244 -6.33 -12.66 7.19
N HIS A 245 -7.11 -13.16 6.22
CA HIS A 245 -7.96 -14.33 6.44
C HIS A 245 -7.12 -15.55 6.85
N ARG A 246 -7.53 -16.18 7.96
CA ARG A 246 -6.85 -17.36 8.50
C ARG A 246 -7.46 -18.64 7.97
N ARG A 247 -6.58 -19.52 7.50
CA ARG A 247 -6.97 -20.86 7.08
C ARG A 247 -7.16 -21.72 8.32
N GLY A 248 -8.40 -22.03 8.62
CA GLY A 248 -8.75 -22.96 9.68
C GLY A 248 -10.26 -22.93 9.97
N PRO A 249 -10.86 -24.06 10.37
CA PRO A 249 -12.24 -24.07 10.79
C PRO A 249 -12.43 -23.16 12.01
N GLY A 250 -13.47 -22.33 11.99
CA GLY A 250 -13.89 -21.51 13.12
C GLY A 250 -13.25 -20.12 13.23
N TYR A 251 -12.35 -19.72 12.32
CA TYR A 251 -11.92 -18.32 12.26
C TYR A 251 -12.99 -17.47 11.58
N LEU A 252 -13.50 -16.48 12.30
CA LEU A 252 -14.45 -15.50 11.78
C LEU A 252 -13.71 -14.26 11.25
N HIS A 253 -14.44 -13.47 10.45
CA HIS A 253 -14.00 -12.13 10.07
C HIS A 253 -14.46 -11.12 11.13
N PRO A 254 -13.69 -10.03 11.36
CA PRO A 254 -14.11 -8.97 12.25
C PRO A 254 -15.33 -8.26 11.69
N LYS A 255 -16.31 -7.95 12.56
CA LYS A 255 -17.51 -7.19 12.18
C LYS A 255 -17.24 -5.69 12.24
N ALA A 256 -17.67 -4.94 11.22
CA ALA A 256 -17.53 -3.48 11.13
C ALA A 256 -18.78 -2.67 11.49
N ASP A 257 -19.84 -3.31 11.96
CA ASP A 257 -21.11 -2.65 12.28
C ASP A 257 -20.92 -1.44 13.21
N ASP A 258 -20.24 -1.62 14.34
CA ASP A 258 -19.97 -0.54 15.30
C ASP A 258 -19.09 0.57 14.71
N LEU A 259 -18.08 0.18 13.93
CA LEU A 259 -17.21 1.14 13.25
C LEU A 259 -18.04 2.07 12.35
N PHE A 260 -18.96 1.52 11.55
CA PHE A 260 -19.81 2.30 10.66
C PHE A 260 -20.84 3.16 11.43
N MET A 261 -21.41 2.62 12.51
CA MET A 261 -22.43 3.33 13.28
C MET A 261 -21.86 4.58 13.96
N TYR A 262 -20.70 4.48 14.61
CA TYR A 262 -20.20 5.52 15.51
C TYR A 262 -19.10 6.42 14.91
N SER A 263 -18.35 5.94 13.92
CA SER A 263 -17.19 6.68 13.43
C SER A 263 -17.56 7.79 12.46
N ARG A 264 -17.05 9.01 12.67
CA ARG A 264 -17.26 10.17 11.80
C ARG A 264 -15.96 10.92 11.60
N TRP A 265 -15.45 10.91 10.37
CA TRP A 265 -14.22 11.59 9.98
C TRP A 265 -14.49 12.52 8.78
N PRO A 266 -14.85 13.79 9.01
CA PRO A 266 -15.29 14.69 7.94
C PRO A 266 -14.30 14.87 6.79
N GLN A 267 -13.01 14.66 7.05
CA GLN A 267 -11.92 14.81 6.08
C GLN A 267 -11.52 13.49 5.40
N LEU A 268 -12.23 12.39 5.64
CA LEU A 268 -11.88 11.09 5.07
C LEU A 268 -11.97 11.11 3.54
N ARG A 269 -10.82 10.89 2.89
CA ARG A 269 -10.65 10.81 1.44
C ARG A 269 -10.36 9.40 0.98
N SER A 270 -9.67 8.61 1.80
CA SER A 270 -9.28 7.24 1.47
C SER A 270 -9.75 6.29 2.55
N LEU A 271 -10.52 5.28 2.15
CA LEU A 271 -11.00 4.21 3.03
C LEU A 271 -10.68 2.86 2.41
N SER A 272 -9.95 2.02 3.13
CA SER A 272 -9.68 0.64 2.76
C SER A 272 -10.07 -0.29 3.89
N LEU A 273 -11.04 -1.16 3.64
CA LEU A 273 -11.54 -2.19 4.55
C LEU A 273 -11.43 -3.54 3.86
N THR A 274 -10.42 -4.34 4.21
CA THR A 274 -10.14 -5.63 3.54
C THR A 274 -10.39 -6.83 4.44
N ASN A 275 -11.14 -7.82 3.91
CA ASN A 275 -11.57 -9.04 4.60
C ASN A 275 -12.28 -8.78 5.94
N ILE A 276 -13.14 -7.77 5.95
CA ILE A 276 -14.00 -7.43 7.09
C ILE A 276 -15.41 -7.95 6.78
N CYS A 277 -16.26 -8.18 7.77
CA CYS A 277 -17.65 -8.55 7.53
C CYS A 277 -18.64 -7.56 8.15
N CYS A 278 -19.89 -7.68 7.75
CA CYS A 278 -21.02 -6.96 8.30
C CYS A 278 -22.05 -7.97 8.81
N SER A 279 -22.82 -7.62 9.83
CA SER A 279 -24.02 -8.41 10.14
C SER A 279 -25.01 -8.39 8.98
N SER A 280 -25.75 -9.48 8.82
CA SER A 280 -26.74 -9.64 7.76
C SER A 280 -27.95 -8.72 7.94
N THR A 281 -28.28 -8.32 9.17
CA THR A 281 -29.51 -7.57 9.46
C THR A 281 -29.33 -6.06 9.37
N HIS A 282 -28.23 -5.50 9.88
CA HIS A 282 -28.07 -4.04 9.98
C HIS A 282 -26.71 -3.53 9.48
N GLY A 283 -25.74 -4.40 9.28
CA GLY A 283 -24.38 -3.98 8.97
C GLY A 283 -24.25 -3.28 7.60
N LEU A 284 -25.03 -3.69 6.59
CA LEU A 284 -25.03 -2.99 5.30
C LEU A 284 -25.74 -1.63 5.35
N ASP A 285 -26.81 -1.50 6.14
CA ASP A 285 -27.50 -0.21 6.32
C ASP A 285 -26.58 0.78 7.06
N ALA A 286 -25.86 0.29 8.08
CA ALA A 286 -24.83 1.08 8.77
C ALA A 286 -23.71 1.49 7.81
N ALA A 287 -23.23 0.57 6.97
CA ALA A 287 -22.23 0.88 5.95
C ALA A 287 -22.74 1.93 4.93
N ALA A 288 -23.99 1.83 4.49
CA ALA A 288 -24.60 2.79 3.58
C ALA A 288 -24.72 4.19 4.21
N ALA A 289 -25.21 4.26 5.46
CA ALA A 289 -25.29 5.51 6.22
C ALA A 289 -23.89 6.13 6.44
N PHE A 290 -22.90 5.29 6.76
CA PHE A 290 -21.51 5.71 6.89
C PHE A 290 -20.99 6.31 5.57
N LEU A 291 -21.14 5.62 4.44
CA LEU A 291 -20.66 6.12 3.14
C LEU A 291 -21.38 7.40 2.71
N CYS A 292 -22.67 7.54 3.05
CA CYS A 292 -23.43 8.77 2.82
C CYS A 292 -22.91 9.95 3.67
N ALA A 293 -22.44 9.69 4.90
CA ALA A 293 -21.88 10.73 5.77
C ALA A 293 -20.48 11.21 5.33
N HIS A 294 -19.76 10.41 4.53
CA HIS A 294 -18.38 10.67 4.12
C HIS A 294 -18.29 11.06 2.64
N LEU A 295 -18.83 12.22 2.29
CA LEU A 295 -18.92 12.72 0.91
C LEU A 295 -17.56 13.03 0.24
N ASN A 296 -16.49 13.13 1.02
CA ASN A 296 -15.14 13.46 0.55
C ASN A 296 -14.33 12.24 0.10
N ILE A 297 -14.87 11.02 0.20
CA ILE A 297 -14.16 9.80 -0.21
C ILE A 297 -13.88 9.84 -1.72
N GLU A 298 -12.58 9.78 -2.05
CA GLU A 298 -12.02 9.68 -3.40
C GLU A 298 -11.55 8.26 -3.70
N VAL A 299 -11.07 7.53 -2.69
CA VAL A 299 -10.58 6.15 -2.81
C VAL A 299 -11.35 5.25 -1.84
N LEU A 300 -12.06 4.26 -2.37
CA LEU A 300 -12.82 3.29 -1.58
C LEU A 300 -12.42 1.87 -1.94
N HIS A 301 -11.77 1.16 -1.01
CA HIS A 301 -11.56 -0.27 -1.09
C HIS A 301 -12.43 -0.96 -0.04
N LEU A 302 -13.41 -1.74 -0.46
CA LEU A 302 -14.41 -2.34 0.40
C LEU A 302 -14.59 -3.82 0.04
N GLU A 303 -13.89 -4.68 0.78
CA GLU A 303 -14.00 -6.13 0.67
C GLU A 303 -14.75 -6.67 1.89
N ILE A 304 -16.07 -6.49 1.86
CA ILE A 304 -16.97 -7.04 2.88
C ILE A 304 -17.30 -8.50 2.51
N GLY A 305 -16.93 -9.44 3.38
CA GLY A 305 -17.25 -10.86 3.21
C GLY A 305 -18.74 -11.16 3.35
N GLU A 306 -19.27 -12.08 2.55
CA GLU A 306 -20.64 -12.58 2.68
C GLU A 306 -20.76 -13.47 3.92
N CYS A 307 -21.41 -12.99 4.98
CA CYS A 307 -21.75 -13.80 6.15
C CYS A 307 -22.96 -14.70 5.83
N GLY A 308 -22.65 -15.93 5.38
CA GLY A 308 -23.50 -17.12 5.33
C GLY A 308 -25.02 -16.95 5.53
N SER A 309 -25.73 -16.66 4.43
CA SER A 309 -27.14 -17.02 4.22
C SER A 309 -27.45 -16.84 2.74
N GLY A 310 -28.23 -17.74 2.13
CA GLY A 310 -28.40 -17.89 0.67
C GLY A 310 -28.98 -16.69 -0.11
N GLY A 311 -29.18 -15.54 0.51
CA GLY A 311 -29.47 -14.28 -0.17
C GLY A 311 -28.25 -13.36 -0.10
N ARG A 312 -27.80 -12.84 -1.25
CA ARG A 312 -26.73 -11.83 -1.27
C ARG A 312 -27.31 -10.51 -0.77
N PRO A 313 -26.89 -10.01 0.39
CA PRO A 313 -27.38 -8.74 0.87
C PRO A 313 -26.89 -7.64 -0.09
N GLN A 314 -27.81 -6.78 -0.53
CA GLN A 314 -27.53 -5.69 -1.46
C GLN A 314 -27.31 -4.41 -0.67
N LEU A 315 -26.18 -3.73 -0.89
CA LEU A 315 -25.94 -2.41 -0.32
C LEU A 315 -26.88 -1.41 -0.99
N VAL A 316 -27.75 -0.75 -0.23
CA VAL A 316 -28.66 0.29 -0.76
C VAL A 316 -28.14 1.66 -0.31
N LEU A 317 -27.64 2.45 -1.25
CA LEU A 317 -27.04 3.75 -0.94
C LEU A 317 -28.08 4.88 -1.10
N PRO A 318 -28.16 5.81 -0.13
CA PRO A 318 -28.91 7.05 -0.30
C PRO A 318 -28.40 7.85 -1.51
N ASN A 319 -29.27 8.65 -2.11
CA ASN A 319 -28.91 9.53 -3.20
C ASN A 319 -27.72 10.43 -2.84
N ASN A 320 -26.87 10.67 -3.83
CA ASN A 320 -25.66 11.49 -3.72
C ASN A 320 -24.58 10.92 -2.77
N SER A 321 -24.59 9.61 -2.52
CA SER A 321 -23.48 8.96 -1.82
C SER A 321 -22.19 9.00 -2.67
N LEU A 322 -21.05 9.26 -2.04
CA LEU A 322 -19.72 9.20 -2.66
C LEU A 322 -19.56 10.02 -3.97
N PRO A 323 -19.90 11.32 -3.99
CA PRO A 323 -19.90 12.12 -5.23
C PRO A 323 -18.49 12.33 -5.81
N ARG A 324 -17.43 12.23 -4.99
CA ARG A 324 -16.04 12.48 -5.37
C ARG A 324 -15.23 11.21 -5.64
N LEU A 325 -15.86 10.04 -5.66
CA LEU A 325 -15.16 8.76 -5.76
C LEU A 325 -14.47 8.60 -7.13
N ARG A 326 -13.14 8.44 -7.10
CA ARG A 326 -12.25 8.28 -8.26
C ARG A 326 -11.69 6.87 -8.39
N GLU A 327 -11.49 6.17 -7.28
CA GLU A 327 -11.00 4.79 -7.26
C GLU A 327 -11.90 3.90 -6.40
N LEU A 328 -12.38 2.81 -7.00
CA LEU A 328 -13.22 1.81 -6.32
C LEU A 328 -12.58 0.43 -6.42
N ARG A 329 -12.43 -0.26 -5.29
CA ARG A 329 -12.11 -1.69 -5.21
C ARG A 329 -13.19 -2.38 -4.39
N ALA A 330 -14.04 -3.18 -5.01
CA ALA A 330 -15.08 -3.90 -4.28
C ALA A 330 -15.53 -5.16 -5.04
N ASN A 331 -16.38 -5.97 -4.41
CA ASN A 331 -17.06 -7.05 -5.14
C ASN A 331 -18.06 -6.49 -6.15
N ASN A 332 -18.54 -7.33 -7.08
CA ASN A 332 -19.47 -6.91 -8.14
C ASN A 332 -20.77 -6.32 -7.58
N SER A 333 -21.31 -6.86 -6.49
CA SER A 333 -22.57 -6.41 -5.89
C SER A 333 -22.47 -4.97 -5.37
N ILE A 334 -21.45 -4.69 -4.53
CA ILE A 334 -21.18 -3.36 -3.99
C ILE A 334 -20.86 -2.38 -5.12
N THR A 335 -20.05 -2.81 -6.10
CA THR A 335 -19.73 -1.99 -7.27
C THR A 335 -21.00 -1.60 -8.03
N THR A 336 -21.89 -2.56 -8.28
CA THR A 336 -23.19 -2.33 -8.94
C THR A 336 -24.03 -1.32 -8.16
N SER A 337 -24.19 -1.51 -6.85
CA SER A 337 -24.93 -0.60 -5.98
C SER A 337 -24.39 0.83 -6.00
N ILE A 338 -23.06 0.99 -5.94
CA ILE A 338 -22.41 2.30 -6.01
C ILE A 338 -22.68 2.94 -7.38
N MET A 339 -22.55 2.20 -8.48
CA MET A 339 -22.72 2.72 -9.83
C MET A 339 -24.17 3.13 -10.16
N ILE A 340 -25.17 2.43 -9.62
CA ILE A 340 -26.60 2.75 -9.81
C ILE A 340 -27.03 3.94 -8.93
N CYS A 341 -26.34 4.19 -7.81
CA CYS A 341 -26.68 5.27 -6.89
C CYS A 341 -26.68 6.64 -7.60
N PRO A 342 -27.83 7.35 -7.66
CA PRO A 342 -27.94 8.64 -8.33
C PRO A 342 -27.05 9.71 -7.68
N THR A 343 -26.38 10.53 -8.49
CA THR A 343 -25.64 11.71 -8.02
C THR A 343 -26.42 12.98 -8.33
N THR A 344 -26.48 13.94 -7.40
CA THR A 344 -27.19 15.21 -7.64
C THR A 344 -26.37 16.21 -8.45
N GLN A 345 -25.06 16.00 -8.53
CA GLN A 345 -24.19 16.78 -9.42
C GLN A 345 -24.61 16.55 -10.87
N THR A 346 -24.53 17.61 -11.69
CA THR A 346 -24.95 17.65 -13.11
C THR A 346 -24.13 16.75 -14.03
N GLY A 347 -23.41 15.78 -13.49
CA GLY A 347 -22.55 14.88 -14.21
C GLY A 347 -22.37 13.55 -13.50
N PRO A 348 -21.83 12.56 -14.23
CA PRO A 348 -21.49 11.27 -13.69
C PRO A 348 -20.34 11.40 -12.69
N ARG A 349 -20.32 10.50 -11.71
CA ARG A 349 -19.24 10.38 -10.72
C ARG A 349 -17.88 10.28 -11.45
N PRO A 350 -16.81 10.95 -10.96
CA PRO A 350 -15.50 10.97 -11.62
C PRO A 350 -14.70 9.68 -11.41
N LEU A 351 -15.33 8.51 -11.59
CA LEU A 351 -14.71 7.21 -11.35
C LEU A 351 -13.69 6.92 -12.47
N GLU A 352 -12.42 6.89 -12.11
CA GLU A 352 -11.30 6.68 -13.04
C GLU A 352 -10.73 5.25 -12.96
N THR A 353 -10.74 4.66 -11.77
CA THR A 353 -10.13 3.35 -11.51
C THR A 353 -11.12 2.40 -10.85
N LEU A 354 -11.27 1.22 -11.43
CA LEU A 354 -12.09 0.14 -10.90
C LEU A 354 -11.25 -1.11 -10.70
N LYS A 355 -11.30 -1.67 -9.50
CA LYS A 355 -10.52 -2.85 -9.09
C LYS A 355 -11.45 -3.89 -8.45
N GLY A 356 -11.02 -5.14 -8.42
CA GLY A 356 -11.77 -6.19 -7.71
C GLY A 356 -12.86 -6.86 -8.56
N ILE A 357 -13.02 -6.49 -9.84
CA ILE A 357 -14.08 -7.02 -10.70
C ILE A 357 -13.85 -8.50 -10.97
N ARG A 358 -14.90 -9.30 -10.90
CA ARG A 358 -14.82 -10.72 -11.28
C ARG A 358 -15.92 -11.07 -12.27
N LEU A 359 -15.57 -11.47 -13.48
CA LEU A 359 -16.57 -11.93 -14.46
C LEU A 359 -16.59 -13.45 -14.49
N THR A 360 -17.80 -14.01 -14.37
CA THR A 360 -18.08 -15.45 -14.35
C THR A 360 -18.81 -15.93 -15.60
N GLY A 361 -19.18 -15.00 -16.50
CA GLY A 361 -19.87 -15.27 -17.77
C GLY A 361 -21.33 -15.64 -17.61
N GLY A 362 -21.82 -15.68 -16.36
CA GLY A 362 -23.20 -15.97 -16.03
C GLY A 362 -24.09 -14.74 -16.04
N ALA A 363 -25.39 -14.96 -15.88
CA ALA A 363 -26.38 -13.89 -15.71
C ALA A 363 -26.09 -12.97 -14.51
N TRP A 364 -25.31 -13.45 -13.53
CA TRP A 364 -24.89 -12.71 -12.34
C TRP A 364 -24.05 -11.47 -12.63
N ASP A 365 -23.41 -11.41 -13.79
CA ASP A 365 -22.57 -10.26 -14.17
C ASP A 365 -23.38 -9.15 -14.86
N GLN A 366 -24.60 -9.45 -15.32
CA GLN A 366 -25.44 -8.50 -16.07
C GLN A 366 -25.75 -7.21 -15.29
N PRO A 367 -26.08 -7.24 -13.98
CA PRO A 367 -26.31 -6.00 -13.23
C PRO A 367 -25.09 -5.08 -13.23
N LEU A 368 -23.89 -5.65 -13.08
CA LEU A 368 -22.63 -4.91 -13.10
C LEU A 368 -22.37 -4.31 -14.48
N LEU A 369 -22.47 -5.13 -15.54
CA LEU A 369 -22.23 -4.70 -16.92
C LEU A 369 -23.21 -3.59 -17.32
N ASN A 370 -24.50 -3.73 -17.00
CA ASN A 370 -25.50 -2.68 -17.25
C ASN A 370 -25.17 -1.38 -16.52
N SER A 371 -24.71 -1.47 -15.28
CA SER A 371 -24.33 -0.29 -14.49
C SER A 371 -23.07 0.40 -15.05
N LEU A 372 -22.09 -0.40 -15.50
CA LEU A 372 -20.90 0.10 -16.18
C LEU A 372 -21.25 0.76 -17.52
N LYS A 373 -22.22 0.24 -18.27
CA LYS A 373 -22.66 0.86 -19.52
C LYS A 373 -23.20 2.27 -19.31
N VAL A 374 -23.83 2.55 -18.17
CA VAL A 374 -24.37 3.86 -17.82
C VAL A 374 -23.27 4.78 -17.25
N GLY A 375 -22.53 4.33 -16.25
CA GLY A 375 -21.60 5.19 -15.49
C GLY A 375 -20.11 4.98 -15.79
N GLY A 376 -19.73 4.00 -16.60
CA GLY A 376 -18.35 3.55 -16.80
C GLY A 376 -17.53 4.36 -17.81
N HIS A 377 -18.11 5.34 -18.47
CA HIS A 377 -17.45 6.11 -19.53
C HIS A 377 -16.30 7.01 -19.05
N THR A 378 -16.15 7.23 -17.73
CA THR A 378 -14.98 7.92 -17.13
C THR A 378 -13.86 6.96 -16.72
N VAL A 379 -14.13 5.65 -16.70
CA VAL A 379 -13.19 4.63 -16.20
C VAL A 379 -12.05 4.47 -17.20
N LYS A 380 -10.83 4.70 -16.72
CA LYS A 380 -9.58 4.59 -17.48
C LYS A 380 -8.77 3.36 -17.11
N ARG A 381 -8.95 2.83 -15.91
CA ARG A 381 -8.20 1.70 -15.38
C ARG A 381 -9.13 0.64 -14.81
N VAL A 382 -8.98 -0.60 -15.29
CA VAL A 382 -9.75 -1.75 -14.79
C VAL A 382 -8.80 -2.87 -14.35
N GLU A 383 -8.88 -3.25 -13.08
CA GLU A 383 -8.19 -4.39 -12.47
C GLU A 383 -9.19 -5.47 -12.08
N MET A 384 -9.18 -6.55 -12.82
CA MET A 384 -10.03 -7.71 -12.56
C MET A 384 -9.30 -8.70 -11.65
N VAL A 385 -10.06 -9.36 -10.79
CA VAL A 385 -9.58 -10.51 -9.99
C VAL A 385 -9.58 -11.76 -10.86
N GLY A 386 -10.58 -11.88 -11.74
CA GLY A 386 -10.63 -12.96 -12.71
C GLY A 386 -11.80 -12.89 -13.69
N TRP A 387 -11.72 -13.73 -14.71
CA TRP A 387 -12.64 -13.78 -15.86
C TRP A 387 -12.81 -15.22 -16.34
N SER A 388 -13.95 -15.57 -16.94
CA SER A 388 -14.18 -16.93 -17.47
C SER A 388 -13.78 -17.07 -18.93
N ASP A 389 -14.35 -16.24 -19.80
CA ASP A 389 -14.15 -16.33 -21.24
C ASP A 389 -13.95 -14.97 -21.92
N ILE A 390 -13.41 -14.98 -23.14
CA ILE A 390 -13.11 -13.78 -23.92
C ILE A 390 -14.38 -12.96 -24.25
N GLU A 391 -15.54 -13.61 -24.34
CA GLU A 391 -16.83 -12.93 -24.52
C GLU A 391 -17.15 -12.00 -23.35
N ASP A 392 -16.67 -12.30 -22.14
CA ASP A 392 -16.83 -11.42 -20.98
C ASP A 392 -16.01 -10.16 -21.14
N ILE A 393 -14.82 -10.28 -21.73
CA ILE A 393 -13.93 -9.15 -21.99
C ILE A 393 -14.50 -8.26 -23.11
N LYS A 394 -15.12 -8.84 -24.14
CA LYS A 394 -15.84 -8.08 -25.17
C LYS A 394 -17.00 -7.28 -24.56
N LYS A 395 -17.85 -7.92 -23.76
CA LYS A 395 -18.95 -7.26 -23.06
C LYS A 395 -18.45 -6.16 -22.12
N LEU A 396 -17.35 -6.40 -21.41
CA LEU A 396 -16.72 -5.38 -20.57
C LEU A 396 -16.22 -4.20 -21.41
N ALA A 397 -15.53 -4.45 -22.52
CA ALA A 397 -15.01 -3.42 -23.40
C ALA A 397 -16.12 -2.52 -23.98
N GLU A 398 -17.28 -3.09 -24.32
CA GLU A 398 -18.46 -2.33 -24.73
C GLU A 398 -18.99 -1.41 -23.63
N CYS A 399 -18.85 -1.79 -22.36
CA CYS A 399 -19.32 -1.01 -21.22
C CYS A 399 -18.34 0.09 -20.79
N VAL A 400 -17.04 -0.09 -21.02
CA VAL A 400 -15.98 0.86 -20.61
C VAL A 400 -14.99 1.17 -21.76
N PRO A 401 -15.45 1.81 -22.85
CA PRO A 401 -14.66 1.96 -24.08
C PRO A 401 -13.41 2.87 -23.93
N LYS A 402 -13.33 3.69 -22.89
CA LYS A 402 -12.21 4.62 -22.63
C LYS A 402 -11.11 4.04 -21.74
N VAL A 403 -11.13 2.72 -21.51
CA VAL A 403 -10.10 2.06 -20.70
C VAL A 403 -8.74 2.15 -21.40
N ALA A 404 -7.79 2.77 -20.71
CA ALA A 404 -6.41 2.91 -21.13
C ALA A 404 -5.48 1.85 -20.49
N TRP A 405 -5.91 1.25 -19.38
CA TRP A 405 -5.18 0.23 -18.64
C TRP A 405 -6.14 -0.89 -18.22
N LEU A 406 -5.84 -2.12 -18.63
CA LEU A 406 -6.66 -3.30 -18.33
C LEU A 406 -5.79 -4.44 -17.80
N ASP A 407 -6.11 -4.95 -16.61
CA ASP A 407 -5.56 -6.17 -16.05
C ASP A 407 -6.68 -7.17 -15.80
N LEU A 408 -6.56 -8.34 -16.43
CA LEU A 408 -7.58 -9.36 -16.35
C LEU A 408 -7.47 -10.24 -15.09
N GLY A 409 -6.35 -10.18 -14.36
CA GLY A 409 -6.08 -11.10 -13.28
C GLY A 409 -6.10 -12.55 -13.75
N LYS A 410 -6.81 -13.42 -13.04
CA LYS A 410 -6.74 -14.88 -13.26
C LYS A 410 -7.91 -15.40 -14.09
N LYS A 411 -7.62 -16.18 -15.14
CA LYS A 411 -8.66 -16.94 -15.83
C LYS A 411 -9.29 -17.95 -14.85
N LEU A 412 -10.59 -17.85 -14.65
CA LEU A 412 -11.39 -18.77 -13.87
C LEU A 412 -11.57 -20.04 -14.69
N GLY A 413 -11.03 -21.16 -14.21
CA GLY A 413 -11.20 -22.44 -14.87
C GLY A 413 -12.67 -22.82 -14.94
N VAL A 414 -13.12 -23.27 -16.12
CA VAL A 414 -14.43 -23.91 -16.31
C VAL A 414 -14.34 -25.31 -15.70
N GLY A 415 -14.37 -25.39 -14.37
CA GLY A 415 -14.55 -26.65 -13.67
C GLY A 415 -15.97 -27.16 -13.94
N PRO A 416 -16.16 -28.39 -14.45
CA PRO A 416 -17.48 -28.95 -14.63
C PRO A 416 -18.06 -29.27 -13.24
N GLY A 417 -18.84 -28.33 -12.70
CA GLY A 417 -19.65 -28.53 -11.50
C GLY A 417 -19.27 -27.66 -10.30
N GLY A 418 -20.12 -26.67 -10.01
CA GLY A 418 -20.34 -26.16 -8.66
C GLY A 418 -19.46 -24.98 -8.22
N PHE A 419 -20.12 -23.99 -7.61
CA PHE A 419 -19.55 -22.82 -6.95
C PHE A 419 -18.24 -23.11 -6.23
N SER A 420 -17.12 -22.85 -6.90
CA SER A 420 -15.81 -22.98 -6.31
C SER A 420 -15.67 -21.88 -5.26
N LYS A 421 -15.76 -22.25 -3.97
CA LYS A 421 -15.28 -21.41 -2.87
C LYS A 421 -13.91 -20.89 -3.30
N VAL A 422 -13.76 -19.57 -3.31
CA VAL A 422 -12.49 -18.89 -3.60
C VAL A 422 -11.51 -19.29 -2.50
N ILE A 423 -10.87 -20.45 -2.65
CA ILE A 423 -9.71 -20.78 -1.86
C ILE A 423 -8.62 -19.85 -2.39
N PRO A 424 -8.06 -18.94 -1.56
CA PRO A 424 -6.95 -18.12 -1.99
C PRO A 424 -5.83 -19.06 -2.46
N PRO A 425 -5.38 -18.91 -3.70
CA PRO A 425 -4.59 -19.94 -4.36
C PRO A 425 -3.27 -20.16 -3.63
N THR A 426 -2.95 -21.42 -3.36
CA THR A 426 -1.63 -21.84 -2.88
C THR A 426 -0.62 -21.74 -4.03
N ALA A 427 0.61 -21.34 -3.72
CA ALA A 427 1.66 -21.06 -4.71
C ALA A 427 1.97 -22.21 -5.69
N ASN A 428 1.62 -23.47 -5.35
CA ASN A 428 1.95 -24.65 -6.16
C ASN A 428 0.93 -24.99 -7.27
N THR A 429 -0.33 -24.54 -7.19
CA THR A 429 -1.35 -24.90 -8.19
C THR A 429 -1.26 -24.05 -9.47
N PHE A 430 -0.47 -22.97 -9.45
CA PHE A 430 -0.31 -22.04 -10.57
C PHE A 430 0.52 -22.58 -11.74
N LYS A 431 1.47 -23.48 -11.47
CA LYS A 431 2.42 -23.92 -12.51
C LYS A 431 1.79 -24.79 -13.61
N ALA A 432 0.66 -25.44 -13.36
CA ALA A 432 0.08 -26.41 -14.29
C ALA A 432 -0.89 -25.79 -15.32
N MET A 433 -1.67 -24.76 -14.95
CA MET A 433 -2.68 -24.18 -15.84
C MET A 433 -2.15 -23.09 -16.79
N ASN A 434 -0.99 -22.48 -16.50
CA ASN A 434 -0.46 -21.35 -17.27
C ASN A 434 0.44 -21.73 -18.46
N ASN A 435 0.63 -23.01 -18.74
CA ASN A 435 1.59 -23.46 -19.76
C ASN A 435 1.02 -23.64 -21.18
N SER A 436 -0.28 -23.46 -21.41
CA SER A 436 -0.82 -23.48 -22.78
C SER A 436 -0.91 -22.07 -23.37
N ILE A 437 0.10 -21.68 -24.16
CA ILE A 437 0.05 -20.52 -25.06
C ILE A 437 -0.82 -20.88 -26.28
N ASN A 438 -2.08 -21.24 -26.01
CA ASN A 438 -3.10 -21.54 -27.02
C ASN A 438 -4.21 -20.47 -26.95
N THR A 439 -3.84 -19.22 -26.71
CA THR A 439 -4.77 -18.10 -26.87
C THR A 439 -4.92 -17.78 -28.34
N ASN A 440 -6.14 -17.80 -28.88
CA ASN A 440 -6.43 -17.30 -30.22
C ASN A 440 -6.16 -15.79 -30.26
N VAL A 441 -4.99 -15.39 -30.74
CA VAL A 441 -4.54 -13.99 -30.75
C VAL A 441 -5.44 -13.12 -31.60
N VAL A 442 -6.05 -13.67 -32.65
CA VAL A 442 -6.99 -12.92 -33.51
C VAL A 442 -8.24 -12.53 -32.73
N ASP A 443 -8.81 -13.45 -31.95
CA ASP A 443 -10.00 -13.17 -31.14
C ASP A 443 -9.69 -12.12 -30.06
N TRP A 444 -8.51 -12.23 -29.43
CA TRP A 444 -8.02 -11.23 -28.46
C TRP A 444 -7.81 -9.87 -29.10
N ALA A 445 -7.16 -9.80 -30.25
CA ALA A 445 -6.95 -8.54 -30.96
C ALA A 445 -8.28 -7.89 -31.35
N ASN A 446 -9.28 -8.69 -31.74
CA ASN A 446 -10.62 -8.19 -32.00
C ASN A 446 -11.30 -7.68 -30.72
N ALA A 447 -11.23 -8.41 -29.61
CA ALA A 447 -11.79 -7.98 -28.33
C ALA A 447 -11.14 -6.68 -27.81
N LEU A 448 -9.81 -6.59 -27.88
CA LEU A 448 -9.07 -5.40 -27.43
C LEU A 448 -9.24 -4.21 -28.39
N SER A 449 -9.55 -4.42 -29.67
CA SER A 449 -9.83 -3.34 -30.61
C SER A 449 -11.07 -2.51 -30.26
N ALA A 450 -11.97 -3.05 -29.44
CA ALA A 450 -13.10 -2.31 -28.88
C ALA A 450 -12.68 -1.28 -27.81
N LEU A 451 -11.41 -1.30 -27.38
CA LEU A 451 -10.81 -0.34 -26.45
C LEU A 451 -9.79 0.54 -27.18
N PRO A 452 -10.24 1.57 -27.93
CA PRO A 452 -9.35 2.40 -28.76
C PRO A 452 -8.29 3.17 -27.96
N ASP A 453 -8.52 3.37 -26.66
CA ASP A 453 -7.62 4.08 -25.76
C ASP A 453 -6.65 3.16 -25.00
N LEU A 454 -6.73 1.84 -25.20
CA LEU A 454 -5.93 0.87 -24.47
C LEU A 454 -4.44 1.04 -24.77
N THR A 455 -3.67 1.43 -23.74
CA THR A 455 -2.22 1.61 -23.82
C THR A 455 -1.47 0.48 -23.13
N THR A 456 -2.06 -0.09 -22.08
CA THR A 456 -1.44 -1.12 -21.26
C THR A 456 -2.42 -2.27 -21.01
N PHE A 457 -1.96 -3.50 -21.24
CA PHE A 457 -2.75 -4.71 -21.03
C PHE A 457 -1.98 -5.76 -20.23
N HIS A 458 -2.62 -6.37 -19.24
CA HIS A 458 -2.05 -7.37 -18.34
C HIS A 458 -2.98 -8.59 -18.18
N GLY A 459 -2.42 -9.75 -17.83
CA GLY A 459 -3.19 -10.94 -17.43
C GLY A 459 -3.34 -12.04 -18.49
N VAL A 460 -2.76 -11.88 -19.69
CA VAL A 460 -2.74 -12.93 -20.74
C VAL A 460 -1.33 -13.12 -21.29
N LYS A 461 -0.90 -14.38 -21.35
CA LYS A 461 0.38 -14.77 -21.94
C LYS A 461 0.23 -14.96 -23.45
N PHE A 462 0.58 -13.92 -24.21
CA PHE A 462 0.61 -13.99 -25.68
C PHE A 462 1.93 -14.52 -26.23
N PHE A 463 3.04 -14.15 -25.59
CA PHE A 463 4.37 -14.33 -26.16
C PHE A 463 5.05 -15.58 -25.61
N TYR A 464 5.78 -16.27 -26.50
CA TYR A 464 6.70 -17.33 -26.12
C TYR A 464 7.93 -16.73 -25.47
N GLU A 465 8.44 -17.39 -24.43
CA GLU A 465 9.75 -17.03 -23.89
C GLU A 465 10.83 -17.38 -24.91
N VAL A 466 11.66 -16.38 -25.21
CA VAL A 466 12.81 -16.49 -26.11
C VAL A 466 14.06 -16.23 -25.28
N SER A 467 15.11 -17.01 -25.53
CA SER A 467 16.37 -16.86 -24.82
C SER A 467 16.96 -15.46 -25.04
N PRO A 468 17.62 -14.86 -24.01
CA PRO A 468 18.26 -13.54 -24.17
C PRO A 468 19.30 -13.52 -25.31
N LEU A 469 19.98 -14.64 -25.54
CA LEU A 469 20.94 -14.82 -26.64
C LEU A 469 20.26 -14.70 -28.01
N ALA A 470 19.08 -15.30 -28.19
CA ALA A 470 18.32 -15.19 -29.43
C ALA A 470 17.83 -13.76 -29.69
N LEU A 471 17.37 -13.05 -28.66
CA LEU A 471 16.99 -11.64 -28.77
C LEU A 471 18.19 -10.74 -29.13
N ALA A 472 19.36 -10.99 -28.55
CA ALA A 472 20.57 -10.23 -28.83
C ALA A 472 21.06 -10.44 -30.27
N ALA A 473 21.01 -11.68 -30.79
CA ALA A 473 21.41 -12.01 -32.15
C ALA A 473 20.52 -11.36 -33.22
N LEU A 474 19.23 -11.13 -32.92
CA LEU A 474 18.30 -10.42 -33.81
C LEU A 474 18.49 -8.90 -33.77
N ALA A 475 18.87 -8.35 -32.61
CA ALA A 475 19.12 -6.92 -32.50
C ALA A 475 20.35 -6.51 -33.33
N SER A 476 21.41 -7.34 -33.38
CA SER A 476 22.63 -7.04 -34.12
C SER A 476 22.50 -7.19 -35.64
N SER A 477 21.60 -8.06 -36.12
CA SER A 477 21.41 -8.29 -37.57
C SER A 477 20.79 -7.10 -38.31
N SER A 478 20.07 -6.22 -37.60
CA SER A 478 19.43 -5.05 -38.21
C SER A 478 20.38 -3.90 -38.57
N THR A 479 21.63 -3.91 -38.11
CA THR A 479 22.53 -2.75 -38.18
C THR A 479 23.82 -2.91 -38.99
N GLN A 480 24.10 -4.06 -39.62
CA GLN A 480 25.36 -4.25 -40.35
C GLN A 480 25.20 -4.89 -41.73
N SER A 481 25.36 -4.07 -42.76
CA SER A 481 25.79 -4.49 -44.09
C SER A 481 27.31 -4.74 -44.08
N HIS A 482 27.71 -5.93 -44.55
CA HIS A 482 29.09 -6.32 -44.93
C HIS A 482 30.04 -6.81 -43.81
N SER A 483 29.88 -8.05 -43.34
CA SER A 483 31.01 -8.96 -42.99
C SER A 483 30.50 -10.40 -42.74
N PRO A 484 30.97 -11.42 -43.49
CA PRO A 484 30.50 -12.80 -43.36
C PRO A 484 31.49 -13.64 -42.54
N ALA A 485 31.40 -13.66 -41.21
CA ALA A 485 32.07 -14.69 -40.42
C ALA A 485 31.48 -14.77 -39.01
N SER A 486 31.02 -15.97 -38.62
CA SER A 486 30.44 -16.34 -37.31
C SER A 486 28.95 -16.01 -37.07
N SER A 487 28.08 -16.40 -38.00
CA SER A 487 26.64 -16.52 -37.72
C SER A 487 26.38 -17.70 -36.77
N GLY A 488 26.29 -17.43 -35.46
CA GLY A 488 25.80 -18.40 -34.50
C GLY A 488 24.40 -18.86 -34.89
N HIS A 489 24.26 -20.10 -35.36
CA HIS A 489 22.98 -20.66 -35.76
C HIS A 489 22.07 -20.76 -34.53
N LEU A 490 21.06 -19.90 -34.45
CA LEU A 490 19.99 -20.06 -33.48
C LEU A 490 19.26 -21.39 -33.75
N PRO A 491 18.89 -22.16 -32.71
CA PRO A 491 18.06 -23.35 -32.88
C PRO A 491 16.78 -22.99 -33.65
N ALA A 492 16.38 -23.85 -34.60
CA ALA A 492 15.18 -23.62 -35.41
C ALA A 492 13.91 -23.40 -34.57
N SER A 493 13.86 -24.01 -33.38
CA SER A 493 12.78 -23.82 -32.40
C SER A 493 12.69 -22.38 -31.86
N GLU A 494 13.83 -21.73 -31.58
CA GLU A 494 13.88 -20.33 -31.12
C GLU A 494 13.49 -19.37 -32.25
N LEU A 495 13.98 -19.60 -33.48
CA LEU A 495 13.58 -18.81 -34.65
C LEU A 495 12.08 -18.90 -34.92
N SER A 496 11.49 -20.09 -34.73
CA SER A 496 10.04 -20.28 -34.85
C SER A 496 9.26 -19.49 -33.79
N ARG A 497 9.73 -19.50 -32.52
CA ARG A 497 9.14 -18.70 -31.44
C ARG A 497 9.22 -17.20 -31.70
N VAL A 498 10.35 -16.72 -32.22
CA VAL A 498 10.56 -15.32 -32.60
C VAL A 498 9.57 -14.91 -33.70
N ARG A 499 9.52 -15.64 -34.82
CA ARG A 499 8.58 -15.33 -35.92
C ARG A 499 7.13 -15.35 -35.44
N LYS A 500 6.79 -16.28 -34.54
CA LYS A 500 5.46 -16.33 -33.93
C LYS A 500 5.19 -15.11 -33.05
N ASN A 501 6.14 -14.70 -32.21
CA ASN A 501 6.02 -13.48 -31.40
C ASN A 501 5.87 -12.22 -32.27
N GLU A 502 6.61 -12.11 -33.37
CA GLU A 502 6.50 -11.01 -34.33
C GLU A 502 5.12 -10.98 -35.01
N ASN A 503 4.60 -12.15 -35.42
CA ASN A 503 3.25 -12.25 -35.97
C ASN A 503 2.19 -11.81 -34.95
N ILE A 504 2.27 -12.33 -33.72
CA ILE A 504 1.38 -11.96 -32.61
C ILE A 504 1.42 -10.44 -32.37
N ALA A 505 2.62 -9.86 -32.36
CA ALA A 505 2.80 -8.44 -32.17
C ALA A 505 2.22 -7.60 -33.30
N SER A 506 2.42 -8.02 -34.55
CA SER A 506 1.85 -7.36 -35.73
C SER A 506 0.32 -7.37 -35.69
N VAL A 507 -0.29 -8.51 -35.34
CA VAL A 507 -1.75 -8.63 -35.19
C VAL A 507 -2.27 -7.72 -34.08
N LEU A 508 -1.65 -7.73 -32.90
CA LEU A 508 -2.05 -6.86 -31.79
C LEU A 508 -1.87 -5.38 -32.13
N ALA A 509 -0.74 -5.00 -32.74
CA ALA A 509 -0.40 -3.63 -32.99
C ALA A 509 -1.17 -2.99 -34.16
N SER A 510 -1.60 -3.78 -35.13
CA SER A 510 -2.48 -3.34 -36.21
C SER A 510 -3.91 -3.09 -35.73
N LYS A 511 -4.42 -3.95 -34.84
CA LYS A 511 -5.78 -3.83 -34.28
C LYS A 511 -5.86 -2.82 -33.13
N CYS A 512 -4.83 -2.73 -32.30
CA CYS A 512 -4.78 -1.88 -31.10
C CYS A 512 -3.70 -0.81 -31.27
N THR A 513 -4.02 0.26 -32.01
CA THR A 513 -3.04 1.27 -32.45
C THR A 513 -2.36 2.01 -31.29
N LYS A 514 -3.04 2.17 -30.15
CA LYS A 514 -2.48 2.82 -28.95
C LYS A 514 -1.82 1.86 -27.96
N LEU A 515 -1.89 0.54 -28.19
CA LEU A 515 -1.29 -0.44 -27.28
C LEU A 515 0.23 -0.30 -27.31
N ARG A 516 0.83 -0.04 -26.15
CA ARG A 516 2.27 0.19 -25.96
C ARG A 516 2.91 -0.87 -25.08
N ARG A 517 2.15 -1.45 -24.15
CA ARG A 517 2.69 -2.38 -23.16
C ARG A 517 1.75 -3.57 -22.97
N VAL A 518 2.31 -4.75 -23.07
CA VAL A 518 1.65 -6.01 -22.74
C VAL A 518 2.52 -6.74 -21.74
N ASP A 519 2.01 -6.92 -20.53
CA ASP A 519 2.73 -7.62 -19.48
C ASP A 519 2.38 -9.08 -19.50
N CYS A 520 3.42 -9.91 -19.57
CA CYS A 520 3.27 -11.34 -19.48
C CYS A 520 2.99 -11.72 -18.03
N TRP A 521 1.84 -12.35 -17.77
CA TRP A 521 1.52 -12.91 -16.46
C TRP A 521 2.33 -14.18 -16.21
N ASP A 522 3.61 -14.00 -15.88
CA ASP A 522 4.41 -15.01 -15.20
C ASP A 522 4.85 -14.40 -13.86
N ASP A 523 4.28 -14.89 -12.76
CA ASP A 523 4.40 -14.35 -11.38
C ASP A 523 5.86 -14.21 -10.88
N THR A 524 6.85 -14.68 -11.66
CA THR A 524 8.25 -14.80 -11.23
C THR A 524 9.23 -13.92 -12.01
N ALA A 525 8.88 -13.41 -13.19
CA ALA A 525 9.91 -12.85 -14.10
C ALA A 525 9.94 -11.32 -14.17
N GLY A 526 8.88 -10.62 -13.77
CA GLY A 526 8.80 -9.14 -13.86
C GLY A 526 9.11 -8.62 -15.27
N LYS A 527 8.77 -9.36 -16.33
CA LYS A 527 9.07 -8.98 -17.73
C LYS A 527 7.83 -8.32 -18.36
N ALA A 528 8.03 -7.17 -18.98
CA ALA A 528 7.03 -6.49 -19.80
C ALA A 528 7.47 -6.51 -21.27
N VAL A 529 6.52 -6.72 -22.18
CA VAL A 529 6.73 -6.55 -23.62
C VAL A 529 6.23 -5.17 -24.00
N VAL A 530 7.13 -4.34 -24.56
CA VAL A 530 6.85 -2.97 -24.99
C VAL A 530 6.85 -2.94 -26.51
N PHE A 531 5.81 -2.35 -27.08
CA PHE A 531 5.69 -2.07 -28.51
C PHE A 531 6.29 -0.69 -28.78
N VAL A 532 7.40 -0.67 -29.52
CA VAL A 532 8.02 0.56 -30.02
C VAL A 532 7.54 0.75 -31.45
N ARG A 533 6.98 1.92 -31.76
CA ARG A 533 6.47 2.25 -33.10
C ARG A 533 7.38 3.29 -33.72
N GLU A 534 8.10 2.93 -34.78
CA GLU A 534 9.01 3.81 -35.52
C GLU A 534 8.68 3.69 -37.01
N GLY A 535 8.38 4.81 -37.68
CA GLY A 535 8.16 4.82 -39.13
C GLY A 535 6.97 3.98 -39.65
N GLY A 536 6.01 3.62 -38.78
CA GLY A 536 4.90 2.72 -39.13
C GLY A 536 5.18 1.23 -38.90
N GLU A 537 6.44 0.88 -38.62
CA GLU A 537 6.82 -0.46 -38.17
C GLU A 537 6.68 -0.59 -36.65
N VAL A 538 6.45 -1.82 -36.19
CA VAL A 538 6.26 -2.14 -34.78
C VAL A 538 7.35 -3.10 -34.34
N ARG A 539 8.22 -2.63 -33.45
CA ARG A 539 9.30 -3.40 -32.86
C ARG A 539 8.93 -3.86 -31.45
N LEU A 540 9.33 -5.08 -31.12
CA LEU A 540 9.18 -5.67 -29.79
C LEU A 540 10.43 -5.44 -28.93
N GLU A 541 10.23 -4.89 -27.73
CA GLU A 541 11.26 -4.82 -26.69
C GLU A 541 10.81 -5.54 -25.42
N VAL A 542 11.65 -6.45 -24.91
CA VAL A 542 11.42 -7.08 -23.60
C VAL A 542 12.17 -6.30 -22.54
N ARG A 543 11.44 -5.67 -21.61
CA ARG A 543 12.02 -4.91 -20.50
C ARG A 543 11.77 -5.63 -19.17
N ARG A 544 12.78 -5.64 -18.29
CA ARG A 544 12.57 -6.03 -16.89
C ARG A 544 11.96 -4.85 -16.14
N VAL A 545 10.74 -5.04 -15.66
CA VAL A 545 10.07 -4.14 -14.75
C VAL A 545 10.67 -4.36 -13.38
N LYS A 546 11.28 -3.32 -12.81
CA LYS A 546 11.56 -3.31 -11.37
C LYS A 546 10.19 -3.21 -10.68
N THR A 547 9.73 -4.34 -10.15
CA THR A 547 8.56 -4.39 -9.27
C THR A 547 8.81 -3.61 -8.00
#